data_AF-A0A2S2P479-F1
#
_entry.id   AF-A0A2S2P479-F1
#
_cell.length_a   1.000
_cell.length_b   1.000
_cell.length_c   1.000
_cell.angle_alpha   90.00
_cell.angle_beta   90.00
_cell.angle_gamma   90.00
#
_symmetry.space_group_name_H-M   'P 1'
#
loop_
_entity.id
_entity.type
_entity.pdbx_description
1 polymer ?
#
loop_
_entity_poly.entity_id
_entity_poly.type
_entity_poly.pdbx_seq_one_letter_code
_entity_poly.pdbx_strand_id
1 'polypeptide(L)'
;MKLNGTATDLCSNPFYHYIAITFKNGKMELLRTVPKVNKIECIAKIVLCDEDLSSIKFFSDGNICNVTSFPTGRFYYISITLGQKCAVLREHQLGKHVIDIDIIDNKKSSFLTVLYSDLNNDENAGN
;
A
#
# COMPACT_ATOMS: atom_id res chain seq x y z
N MET A 1 -6.19 0.26 20.48
CA MET A 1 -5.09 0.85 19.67
C MET A 1 -5.64 2.06 18.95
N LYS A 2 -4.86 3.14 18.82
CA LYS A 2 -5.24 4.34 18.06
C LYS A 2 -4.49 4.33 16.73
N LEU A 3 -5.20 4.40 15.60
CA LEU A 3 -4.61 4.47 14.26
C LEU A 3 -4.07 5.88 13.97
N ASN A 4 -3.10 5.99 13.06
CA ASN A 4 -2.44 7.27 12.72
C ASN A 4 -3.25 8.20 11.79
N GLY A 5 -4.49 7.88 11.44
CA GLY A 5 -5.34 8.72 10.60
C GLY A 5 -6.56 7.99 10.06
N THR A 6 -7.19 8.58 9.05
CA THR A 6 -8.26 7.94 8.27
C THR A 6 -7.66 6.87 7.38
N ALA A 7 -7.99 5.60 7.68
CA ALA A 7 -7.56 4.47 6.87
C ALA A 7 -8.23 4.52 5.49
N THR A 8 -7.49 4.12 4.46
CA THR A 8 -7.95 4.15 3.06
C THR A 8 -8.03 2.76 2.45
N ASP A 9 -7.09 1.89 2.77
CA ASP A 9 -7.13 0.48 2.37
C ASP A 9 -6.48 -0.41 3.45
N LEU A 10 -6.80 -1.70 3.41
CA LEU A 10 -6.21 -2.71 4.27
C LEU A 10 -5.99 -4.01 3.51
N CYS A 11 -4.87 -4.67 3.78
CA CYS A 11 -4.55 -5.96 3.19
C CYS A 11 -3.96 -6.89 4.23
N SER A 12 -4.52 -8.11 4.32
CA SER A 12 -3.98 -9.17 5.16
C SER A 12 -2.81 -9.84 4.46
N ASN A 13 -1.76 -10.10 5.22
CA ASN A 13 -0.65 -10.91 4.73
C ASN A 13 -1.11 -12.36 4.49
N PRO A 14 -0.70 -13.01 3.38
CA PRO A 14 -1.21 -14.32 3.01
C PRO A 14 -0.71 -15.48 3.90
N PHE A 15 0.42 -15.34 4.60
CA PHE A 15 1.01 -16.43 5.39
C PHE A 15 1.14 -16.13 6.87
N TYR A 16 1.34 -14.87 7.19
CA TYR A 16 1.65 -14.45 8.54
C TYR A 16 0.46 -13.71 9.14
N HIS A 17 0.39 -13.70 10.47
CA HIS A 17 -0.63 -12.98 11.23
C HIS A 17 -0.39 -11.46 11.21
N TYR A 18 -0.29 -10.88 10.01
CA TYR A 18 -0.02 -9.45 9.81
C TYR A 18 -1.08 -8.82 8.92
N ILE A 19 -1.35 -7.55 9.18
CA ILE A 19 -2.27 -6.71 8.42
C ILE A 19 -1.53 -5.41 8.13
N ALA A 20 -1.55 -4.99 6.87
CA ALA A 20 -1.03 -3.68 6.50
C ALA A 20 -2.19 -2.74 6.18
N ILE A 21 -2.05 -1.48 6.58
CA ILE A 21 -3.08 -0.45 6.46
C ILE A 21 -2.44 0.81 5.87
N THR A 22 -3.11 1.43 4.91
CA THR A 22 -2.73 2.73 4.34
C THR A 22 -3.66 3.83 4.84
N PHE A 23 -3.18 5.08 4.78
CA PHE A 23 -3.90 6.24 5.31
C PHE A 23 -3.88 7.41 4.33
N LYS A 24 -4.86 8.32 4.47
CA LYS A 24 -4.92 9.57 3.71
C LYS A 24 -3.73 10.52 3.91
N ASN A 25 -2.93 10.33 4.95
CA ASN A 25 -1.81 11.21 5.26
C ASN A 25 -0.45 10.66 4.82
N GLY A 26 -0.42 9.84 3.76
CA GLY A 26 0.82 9.30 3.20
C GLY A 26 1.49 8.23 4.05
N LYS A 27 0.80 7.72 5.08
CA LYS A 27 1.36 6.75 6.03
C LYS A 27 0.87 5.34 5.76
N MET A 28 1.70 4.38 6.13
CA MET A 28 1.36 2.97 6.22
C MET A 28 1.67 2.46 7.63
N GLU A 29 0.83 1.56 8.13
CA GLU A 29 1.10 0.78 9.34
C GLU A 29 1.12 -0.71 9.01
N LEU A 30 2.06 -1.44 9.61
CA LEU A 30 2.07 -2.89 9.65
C LEU A 30 1.72 -3.35 11.06
N LEU A 31 0.64 -4.11 11.17
CA LEU A 31 0.12 -4.66 12.40
C LEU A 31 0.36 -6.16 12.45
N ARG A 32 0.54 -6.70 13.66
CA ARG A 32 0.56 -8.13 13.94
C ARG A 32 -0.63 -8.51 14.81
N THR A 33 -1.40 -9.49 14.39
CA THR A 33 -2.40 -10.14 15.24
C THR A 33 -1.73 -11.23 16.06
N VAL A 34 -2.06 -11.30 17.35
CA VAL A 34 -1.56 -12.31 18.29
C VAL A 34 -2.77 -13.13 18.76
N PRO A 35 -3.12 -14.21 18.04
CA PRO A 35 -4.40 -14.91 18.24
C PRO A 35 -4.57 -15.45 19.66
N LYS A 36 -3.49 -15.95 20.26
CA LYS A 36 -3.51 -16.57 21.60
C LYS A 36 -3.98 -15.63 22.71
N VAL A 37 -3.83 -14.32 22.53
CA VAL A 37 -4.18 -13.30 23.53
C VAL A 37 -5.15 -12.25 22.97
N ASN A 38 -5.77 -12.53 21.82
CA ASN A 38 -6.69 -11.64 21.11
C ASN A 38 -6.21 -10.17 21.06
N LYS A 39 -4.93 -9.99 20.70
CA LYS A 39 -4.26 -8.67 20.71
C LYS A 39 -3.80 -8.30 19.30
N ILE A 40 -3.83 -7.01 19.00
CA ILE A 40 -3.22 -6.43 17.79
C ILE A 40 -2.11 -5.49 18.22
N GLU A 41 -0.94 -5.63 17.61
CA GLU A 41 0.25 -4.85 17.90
C GLU A 41 0.73 -4.11 16.65
N CYS A 42 1.02 -2.82 16.78
CA CYS A 42 1.67 -2.05 15.71
C CYS A 42 3.16 -2.41 15.70
N ILE A 43 3.64 -2.94 14.58
CA ILE A 43 5.03 -3.38 14.41
C ILE A 43 5.85 -2.32 13.69
N ALA A 44 5.28 -1.71 12.66
CA ALA A 44 5.95 -0.67 11.90
C ALA A 44 5.00 0.45 11.51
N LYS A 45 5.57 1.66 11.43
CA LYS A 45 4.94 2.87 10.91
C LYS A 45 5.89 3.46 9.89
N ILE A 46 5.38 3.77 8.71
CA ILE A 46 6.17 4.32 7.61
C ILE A 46 5.44 5.55 7.08
N VAL A 47 6.19 6.61 6.83
CA VAL A 47 5.72 7.76 6.05
C VAL A 47 6.31 7.59 4.66
N LEU A 48 5.45 7.46 3.64
CA LEU A 48 5.87 7.26 2.25
C LEU A 48 5.83 8.57 1.47
N CYS A 49 4.80 9.37 1.73
CA CYS A 49 4.58 10.65 1.07
C CYS A 49 3.76 11.59 1.97
N ASP A 50 3.38 12.74 1.43
CA ASP A 50 2.53 13.77 2.03
C ASP A 50 1.11 13.80 1.43
N GLU A 51 0.75 12.81 0.60
CA GLU A 51 -0.52 12.68 -0.12
C GLU A 51 -1.32 11.43 0.31
N ASP A 52 -2.56 11.31 -0.18
CA ASP A 52 -3.41 10.15 0.07
C ASP A 52 -2.80 8.87 -0.53
N LEU A 53 -2.60 7.86 0.31
CA LEU A 53 -2.40 6.49 -0.16
C LEU A 53 -3.76 5.84 -0.35
N SER A 54 -3.91 5.08 -1.43
CA SER A 54 -5.22 4.60 -1.89
C SER A 54 -5.33 3.09 -1.90
N SER A 55 -4.22 2.37 -2.06
CA SER A 55 -4.25 0.91 -2.05
C SER A 55 -3.00 0.28 -1.47
N ILE A 56 -3.15 -0.91 -0.90
CA ILE A 56 -2.07 -1.79 -0.48
C ILE A 56 -2.37 -3.24 -0.86
N LYS A 57 -1.40 -3.92 -1.48
CA LYS A 57 -1.52 -5.34 -1.84
C LYS A 57 -0.23 -6.09 -1.55
N PHE A 58 -0.33 -7.23 -0.87
CA PHE A 58 0.80 -8.14 -0.68
C PHE A 58 1.06 -8.96 -1.94
N PHE A 59 2.34 -9.21 -2.22
CA PHE A 59 2.73 -10.26 -3.15
C PHE A 59 2.53 -11.63 -2.51
N SER A 60 2.50 -12.67 -3.34
CA SER A 60 2.23 -14.04 -2.91
C SER A 60 3.31 -14.63 -2.01
N ASP A 61 4.46 -13.96 -1.85
CA ASP A 61 5.53 -14.34 -0.90
C ASP A 61 5.29 -13.80 0.52
N GLY A 62 4.37 -12.83 0.68
CA GLY A 62 4.07 -12.15 1.93
C GLY A 62 5.21 -11.30 2.49
N ASN A 63 6.36 -11.20 1.82
CA ASN A 63 7.52 -10.43 2.27
C ASN A 63 7.62 -9.08 1.55
N ILE A 64 6.86 -8.92 0.47
CA ILE A 64 6.77 -7.67 -0.28
C ILE A 64 5.31 -7.24 -0.35
N CYS A 65 5.06 -5.93 -0.23
CA CYS A 65 3.79 -5.34 -0.62
C CYS A 65 4.01 -4.15 -1.55
N ASN A 66 3.03 -3.91 -2.40
CA ASN A 66 2.91 -2.68 -3.16
C ASN A 66 1.92 -1.75 -2.45
N VAL A 67 2.30 -0.48 -2.30
CA VAL A 67 1.44 0.59 -1.81
C VAL A 67 1.32 1.64 -2.90
N THR A 68 0.11 2.11 -3.19
CA THR A 68 -0.13 3.05 -4.29
C THR A 68 -0.88 4.28 -3.83
N SER A 69 -0.45 5.47 -4.28
CA SER A 69 -1.25 6.68 -4.30
C SER A 69 -1.96 6.78 -5.65
N PHE A 70 -3.30 6.73 -5.64
CA PHE A 70 -4.08 6.82 -6.88
C PHE A 70 -4.08 8.22 -7.49
N PRO A 71 -4.17 9.32 -6.72
CA PRO A 71 -4.15 10.67 -7.27
C PRO A 71 -2.95 10.97 -8.18
N THR A 72 -1.75 10.51 -7.82
CA THR A 72 -0.52 10.80 -8.57
C THR A 72 0.05 9.61 -9.33
N GLY A 73 -0.46 8.41 -9.09
CA GLY A 73 0.10 7.19 -9.67
C GLY A 73 1.52 6.92 -9.17
N ARG A 74 1.74 7.11 -7.86
CA ARG A 74 2.99 6.72 -7.17
C ARG A 74 2.86 5.33 -6.58
N PHE A 75 3.85 4.50 -6.84
CA PHE A 75 3.91 3.10 -6.42
C PHE A 75 5.14 2.87 -5.56
N TYR A 76 4.96 2.30 -4.38
CA TYR A 76 6.01 1.97 -3.43
C TYR A 76 6.07 0.46 -3.26
N TYR A 77 7.20 -0.14 -3.65
CA TYR A 77 7.51 -1.53 -3.38
C TYR A 77 8.22 -1.61 -2.04
N ILE A 78 7.58 -2.23 -1.07
CA ILE A 78 8.03 -2.23 0.32
C ILE A 78 8.39 -3.65 0.71
N SER A 79 9.62 -3.85 1.17
CA SER A 79 10.00 -5.08 1.85
C SER A 79 9.54 -5.05 3.30
N ILE A 80 9.05 -6.20 3.75
CA ILE A 80 8.58 -6.42 5.10
C ILE A 80 9.47 -7.49 5.72
N THR A 81 10.33 -7.08 6.65
CA THR A 81 11.03 -8.00 7.53
C THR A 81 10.20 -8.20 8.80
N LEU A 82 9.56 -9.36 8.91
CA LEU A 82 8.63 -9.67 9.99
C LEU A 82 9.29 -9.49 11.36
N GLY A 83 8.60 -8.80 12.26
CA GLY A 83 9.10 -8.50 13.60
C GLY A 83 10.23 -7.47 13.67
N GLN A 84 10.59 -6.84 12.54
CA GLN A 84 11.64 -5.83 12.47
C GLN A 84 11.15 -4.56 11.77
N LYS A 85 11.81 -4.16 10.67
CA LYS A 85 11.59 -2.93 9.94
C LYS A 85 11.04 -3.23 8.55
N CYS A 86 10.29 -2.28 8.03
CA CYS A 86 9.91 -2.23 6.64
C CYS A 86 10.83 -1.24 5.92
N ALA A 87 11.14 -1.50 4.65
CA ALA A 87 11.95 -0.60 3.85
C ALA A 87 11.35 -0.42 2.45
N VAL A 88 11.41 0.79 1.92
CA VAL A 88 11.08 1.05 0.52
C VAL A 88 12.23 0.54 -0.34
N LEU A 89 11.96 -0.47 -1.17
CA LEU A 89 12.94 -1.03 -2.10
C LEU A 89 13.00 -0.24 -3.40
N ARG A 90 11.83 0.20 -3.88
CA ARG A 90 11.68 0.90 -5.14
C ARG A 90 10.47 1.79 -5.09
N GLU A 91 10.59 2.93 -5.74
CA GLU A 91 9.48 3.80 -6.07
C GLU A 91 9.32 3.84 -7.60
N HIS A 92 8.09 3.92 -8.07
CA HIS A 92 7.78 4.18 -9.47
C HIS A 92 6.71 5.28 -9.57
N GLN A 93 6.90 6.19 -10.53
CA GLN A 93 6.00 7.28 -10.83
C GLN A 93 5.39 7.06 -12.21
N LEU A 94 4.09 6.79 -12.26
CA LEU A 94 3.31 6.77 -13.51
C LEU A 94 2.89 8.18 -13.93
N GLY A 95 2.59 9.06 -12.96
CA GLY A 95 2.14 10.43 -13.24
C GLY A 95 0.75 10.50 -13.86
N LYS A 96 -0.09 9.51 -13.58
CA LYS A 96 -1.47 9.41 -14.07
C LYS A 96 -2.40 9.10 -12.89
N HIS A 97 -3.66 9.50 -13.02
CA HIS A 97 -4.67 9.13 -12.05
C HIS A 97 -4.97 7.63 -12.18
N VAL A 98 -4.65 6.87 -11.14
CA VAL A 98 -4.94 5.43 -11.09
C VAL A 98 -6.37 5.24 -10.63
N ILE A 99 -7.08 4.34 -11.31
CA ILE A 99 -8.46 3.97 -10.99
C ILE A 99 -8.47 2.70 -10.15
N ASP A 100 -7.66 1.72 -10.53
CA ASP A 100 -7.56 0.44 -9.83
C ASP A 100 -6.21 -0.24 -10.10
N ILE A 101 -5.83 -1.15 -9.21
CA ILE A 101 -4.64 -1.99 -9.34
C ILE A 101 -4.93 -3.43 -8.96
N ASP A 102 -4.20 -4.37 -9.55
CA ASP A 102 -4.18 -5.73 -9.04
C ASP A 102 -2.83 -6.41 -9.19
N ILE A 103 -2.58 -7.43 -8.37
CA ILE A 103 -1.36 -8.23 -8.42
C ILE A 103 -1.70 -9.62 -8.92
N ILE A 104 -1.15 -9.98 -10.08
CA ILE A 104 -1.17 -11.35 -10.60
C ILE A 104 0.19 -11.97 -10.29
N ASP A 105 0.23 -12.90 -9.34
CA ASP A 105 1.47 -13.52 -8.88
C ASP A 105 1.35 -15.05 -8.88
N ASN A 106 2.29 -15.70 -9.56
CA ASN A 106 2.35 -17.16 -9.70
C ASN A 106 3.60 -17.78 -9.03
N LYS A 107 4.29 -17.04 -8.16
CA LYS A 107 5.54 -17.41 -7.46
C LYS A 107 6.78 -17.55 -8.35
N LYS A 108 6.64 -17.60 -9.68
CA LYS A 108 7.76 -17.53 -10.64
C LYS A 108 7.96 -16.11 -11.16
N SER A 109 6.85 -15.39 -11.31
CA SER A 109 6.77 -14.03 -11.82
C SER A 109 5.57 -13.33 -11.20
N SER A 110 5.68 -12.02 -11.03
CA SER A 110 4.60 -11.20 -10.52
C SER A 110 4.38 -10.00 -11.44
N PHE A 111 3.12 -9.70 -11.72
CA PHE A 111 2.71 -8.57 -12.54
C PHE A 111 1.80 -7.67 -11.71
N LEU A 112 2.06 -6.36 -11.75
CA LEU A 112 1.14 -5.35 -11.26
C LEU A 112 0.34 -4.84 -12.46
N THR A 113 -0.96 -5.09 -12.47
CA THR A 113 -1.88 -4.50 -13.44
C THR A 113 -2.35 -3.15 -12.90
N VAL A 114 -2.42 -2.16 -13.79
CA VAL A 114 -2.80 -0.78 -13.44
C VAL A 114 -3.83 -0.31 -14.44
N LEU A 115 -5.02 0.02 -13.94
CA LEU A 115 -6.03 0.75 -14.68
C LEU A 115 -5.88 2.23 -14.33
N TYR A 116 -5.67 3.09 -15.32
CA TYR A 116 -5.48 4.52 -15.13
C TYR A 116 -6.27 5.33 -16.17
N SER A 117 -6.51 6.60 -15.87
CA SER A 117 -7.06 7.56 -16.82
C SER A 117 -5.99 8.55 -17.30
N ASP A 118 -6.11 8.92 -18.57
CA ASP A 118 -5.38 10.04 -19.18
C ASP A 118 -6.11 11.38 -19.00
N LEU A 119 -7.15 11.41 -18.17
CA LEU A 119 -7.82 12.65 -17.81
C LEU A 119 -6.83 13.52 -17.03
N ASN A 120 -6.10 14.36 -17.75
CA ASN A 120 -5.70 15.64 -17.23
C ASN A 120 -7.00 16.28 -16.73
N ASN A 121 -7.03 16.75 -15.49
CA ASN A 121 -8.08 17.66 -15.05
C ASN A 121 -7.93 18.99 -15.81
N ASP A 122 -8.20 18.97 -17.13
CA ASP A 122 -8.47 20.15 -17.95
C ASP A 122 -9.91 20.65 -17.68
N GLU A 123 -10.38 20.55 -16.43
CA GLU A 123 -11.49 21.35 -15.90
C GLU A 123 -11.02 22.77 -15.53
N ASN A 124 -10.06 23.31 -16.28
CA ASN A 124 -9.69 24.72 -16.30
C ASN A 124 -9.45 25.22 -17.73
N ALA A 125 -10.20 24.71 -18.71
CA ALA A 125 -10.44 25.44 -19.95
C ALA A 125 -11.87 25.96 -19.92
N GLY A 126 -12.04 27.18 -19.39
CA GLY A 126 -13.29 27.90 -19.49
C GLY A 126 -13.70 28.13 -20.94
N ASN A 127 -15.00 27.97 -21.20
CA ASN A 127 -15.83 28.87 -21.99
C ASN A 127 -17.30 28.49 -21.85
#